data_AF-A0AAW8U5Z5-F1
#
_entry.id   AF-A0AAW8U5Z5-F1
#
_cell.length_a   1.000
_cell.length_b   1.000
_cell.length_c   1.000
_cell.angle_alpha   90.00
_cell.angle_beta   90.00
_cell.angle_gamma   90.00
#
_symmetry.space_group_name_H-M   'P 1'
#
loop_
_entity.id
_entity.type
_entity.pdbx_description
1 polymer ?
#
loop_
_entity_poly.entity_id
_entity_poly.type
_entity_poly.pdbx_seq_one_letter_code
_entity_poly.pdbx_strand_id
1 'polypeptide(L)'
;MCTSIVYENKDSNFFLARTMDFSFPLGGSPIFIPKDYTFYVDNDSKNFDVQYSFVGSGRHLEDYLFADGVNEEGLGVASLYFSDDANYTALDNEAEHFLAPHDVVAWLLSSFKTVTEVIEGVVNQTIKAEECSVIGNVLPLHWIVSDQEGDTIVIEPTKNGLIIHNNPVKVMTNSPDFSWHLTNLNQYNQLSNTTLKESLYHQFLAKGNGAGSGALGLPGDYTSISRFVRTAFISEHIEKVGGFEESINVITRLLSSVFIPKGIKKKENGKDDYTQFISYMALNDCSYVINYYETNQLFKVDLKKMNRTQHEIKEFKCSKDLQIELLQ
;
A
#
# COMPACT_ATOMS: atom_id res chain seq x y z
N MET A 1 8.57 1.84 7.39
CA MET A 1 8.39 0.59 6.63
C MET A 1 6.90 0.23 6.56
N CYS A 2 6.29 0.22 5.38
CA CYS A 2 4.83 0.23 5.12
C CYS A 2 4.13 -1.14 5.15
N THR A 3 2.80 -1.18 5.29
CA THR A 3 1.95 -2.39 5.15
C THR A 3 0.79 -2.14 4.19
N SER A 4 0.42 -3.10 3.36
CA SER A 4 -0.76 -3.04 2.50
C SER A 4 -1.61 -4.32 2.56
N ILE A 5 -2.90 -4.17 2.30
CA ILE A 5 -3.91 -5.24 2.25
C ILE A 5 -4.92 -4.94 1.14
N VAL A 6 -5.35 -5.96 0.41
CA VAL A 6 -6.59 -5.93 -0.38
C VAL A 6 -7.69 -6.62 0.42
N TYR A 7 -8.76 -5.89 0.72
CA TYR A 7 -9.92 -6.37 1.46
C TYR A 7 -11.11 -6.53 0.50
N GLU A 8 -11.77 -7.69 0.57
CA GLU A 8 -13.03 -7.96 -0.11
C GLU A 8 -14.18 -7.90 0.91
N ASN A 9 -15.18 -7.06 0.63
CA ASN A 9 -16.34 -6.89 1.47
C ASN A 9 -17.46 -7.91 1.13
N LYS A 10 -18.59 -7.90 1.87
CA LYS A 10 -19.74 -8.81 1.63
C LYS A 10 -20.45 -8.58 0.29
N ASP A 11 -20.23 -7.43 -0.34
CA ASP A 11 -20.81 -7.05 -1.63
C ASP A 11 -19.90 -7.38 -2.82
N SER A 12 -18.80 -8.11 -2.58
CA SER A 12 -17.77 -8.40 -3.59
C SER A 12 -17.09 -7.14 -4.15
N ASN A 13 -17.02 -6.08 -3.34
CA ASN A 13 -16.22 -4.90 -3.64
C ASN A 13 -14.85 -5.00 -2.98
N PHE A 14 -13.83 -4.53 -3.69
CA PHE A 14 -12.44 -4.61 -3.29
C PHE A 14 -11.89 -3.25 -2.87
N PHE A 15 -11.02 -3.30 -1.86
CA PHE A 15 -10.36 -2.14 -1.30
C PHE A 15 -8.88 -2.44 -1.15
N LEU A 16 -8.01 -1.76 -1.89
CA LEU A 16 -6.58 -1.74 -1.56
C LEU A 16 -6.37 -0.68 -0.47
N ALA A 17 -5.71 -1.01 0.63
CA ALA A 17 -5.40 -0.06 1.68
C ALA A 17 -3.96 -0.24 2.18
N ARG A 18 -3.35 0.84 2.66
CA ARG A 18 -1.96 0.79 3.12
C ARG A 18 -1.63 1.82 4.21
N THR A 19 -0.68 1.47 5.08
CA THR A 19 0.02 2.41 5.95
C THR A 19 1.22 3.01 5.21
N MET A 20 1.46 4.31 5.37
CA MET A 20 2.73 4.94 5.00
C MET A 20 3.57 5.11 6.25
N ASP A 21 4.65 4.33 6.38
CA ASP A 21 5.49 4.34 7.57
C ASP A 21 6.89 4.85 7.18
N PHE A 22 7.30 6.01 7.71
CA PHE A 22 8.58 6.59 7.33
C PHE A 22 9.19 7.51 8.40
N SER A 23 10.51 7.71 8.32
CA SER A 23 11.28 8.36 9.39
C SER A 23 11.33 9.89 9.38
N PHE A 24 10.76 10.51 8.36
CA PHE A 24 10.54 11.94 8.30
C PHE A 24 9.26 12.23 7.50
N PRO A 25 8.54 13.32 7.78
CA PRO A 25 7.28 13.61 7.09
C PRO A 25 7.47 13.75 5.58
N LEU A 26 6.79 12.89 4.80
CA LEU A 26 6.85 12.93 3.34
C LEU A 26 5.92 13.98 2.73
N GLY A 27 4.84 14.34 3.44
CA GLY A 27 3.90 15.37 3.03
C GLY A 27 2.85 14.93 2.00
N GLY A 28 2.57 13.63 1.90
CA GLY A 28 1.58 13.09 0.97
C GLY A 28 0.18 13.71 1.15
N SER A 29 -0.38 14.21 0.06
CA SER A 29 -1.73 14.78 -0.02
C SER A 29 -2.51 14.12 -1.15
N PRO A 30 -3.86 14.04 -1.11
CA PRO A 30 -4.61 13.58 -2.26
C PRO A 30 -4.39 14.54 -3.44
N ILE A 31 -3.99 13.99 -4.58
CA ILE A 31 -3.81 14.73 -5.82
C ILE A 31 -4.59 14.01 -6.91
N PHE A 32 -5.48 14.74 -7.59
CA PHE A 32 -6.18 14.27 -8.78
C PHE A 32 -5.37 14.66 -10.02
N ILE A 33 -5.14 13.70 -10.90
CA ILE A 33 -4.51 13.88 -12.21
C ILE A 33 -5.55 13.59 -13.30
N PRO A 34 -5.86 14.55 -14.20
CA PRO A 34 -6.82 14.34 -15.28
C PRO A 34 -6.23 13.50 -16.42
N LYS A 35 -7.10 13.03 -17.32
CA LYS A 35 -6.67 12.52 -18.64
C LYS A 35 -5.91 13.59 -19.41
N ASP A 36 -5.08 13.14 -20.34
CA ASP A 36 -4.28 13.99 -21.23
C ASP A 36 -3.21 14.84 -20.52
N TYR A 37 -3.00 14.65 -19.21
CA TYR A 37 -1.78 15.11 -18.55
C TYR A 37 -0.59 14.30 -19.05
N THR A 38 0.57 14.95 -19.17
CA THR A 38 1.83 14.30 -19.55
C THR A 38 2.79 14.43 -18.38
N PHE A 39 3.33 13.29 -17.93
CA PHE A 39 4.45 13.25 -17.00
C PHE A 39 5.76 13.44 -17.75
N TYR A 40 6.72 14.07 -17.11
CA TYR A 40 8.05 14.35 -17.64
C TYR A 40 9.12 13.67 -16.77
N VAL A 41 10.27 13.38 -17.37
CA VAL A 41 11.50 13.04 -16.64
C VAL A 41 12.30 14.33 -16.37
N ASP A 42 13.28 14.24 -15.47
CA ASP A 42 14.26 15.30 -15.27
C ASP A 42 14.88 15.69 -16.62
N ASN A 43 14.83 16.98 -16.99
CA ASN A 43 15.13 17.59 -18.31
C ASN A 43 13.96 17.81 -19.29
N ASP A 44 12.70 17.84 -18.81
CA ASP A 44 11.50 18.17 -19.60
C ASP A 44 11.25 17.21 -20.78
N SER A 45 11.89 16.04 -20.79
CA SER A 45 11.58 14.99 -21.77
C SER A 45 10.31 14.27 -21.35
N LYS A 46 9.44 13.98 -22.31
CA LYS A 46 8.19 13.29 -22.04
C LYS A 46 8.46 11.88 -21.50
N ASN A 47 7.83 11.54 -20.38
CA ASN A 47 7.88 10.22 -19.76
C ASN A 47 6.70 9.35 -20.26
N PHE A 48 5.46 9.72 -19.90
CA PHE A 48 4.24 9.04 -20.35
C PHE A 48 3.01 9.96 -20.29
N ASP A 49 1.96 9.60 -21.05
CA ASP A 49 0.67 10.30 -21.02
C ASP A 49 -0.35 9.59 -20.15
N VAL A 50 -1.24 10.37 -19.55
CA VAL A 50 -2.33 9.87 -18.73
C VAL A 50 -3.53 9.46 -19.58
N GLN A 51 -3.73 8.14 -19.72
CA GLN A 51 -4.90 7.57 -20.43
C GLN A 51 -6.11 7.46 -19.50
N TYR A 52 -5.86 7.14 -18.22
CA TYR A 52 -6.87 7.08 -17.17
C TYR A 52 -6.53 8.08 -16.09
N SER A 53 -7.46 8.99 -15.83
CA SER A 53 -7.40 9.87 -14.67
C SER A 53 -7.34 9.06 -13.37
N PHE A 54 -6.64 9.60 -12.39
CA PHE A 54 -6.44 8.91 -11.12
C PHE A 54 -6.31 9.89 -9.97
N VAL A 55 -6.44 9.36 -8.76
CA VAL A 55 -6.18 10.08 -7.52
C VAL A 55 -5.32 9.23 -6.62
N GLY A 56 -4.38 9.87 -5.92
CA GLY A 56 -3.49 9.18 -5.00
C GLY A 56 -2.86 10.10 -3.99
N SER A 57 -2.17 9.53 -3.00
CA SER A 57 -1.31 10.30 -2.10
C SER A 57 -0.02 10.61 -2.83
N GLY A 58 0.17 11.89 -3.12
CA GLY A 58 1.33 12.37 -3.84
C GLY A 58 1.86 13.71 -3.34
N ARG A 59 2.86 14.21 -4.05
CA ARG A 59 3.47 15.52 -3.83
C ARG A 59 4.00 16.07 -5.14
N HIS A 60 3.88 17.38 -5.32
CA HIS A 60 4.48 18.11 -6.44
C HIS A 60 5.91 18.53 -6.10
N LEU A 61 6.88 18.03 -6.86
CA LEU A 61 8.32 18.32 -6.78
C LEU A 61 8.94 18.16 -8.18
N GLU A 62 9.12 19.28 -8.87
CA GLU A 62 9.44 19.31 -10.32
C GLU A 62 8.27 18.76 -11.15
N ASP A 63 7.92 17.49 -11.00
CA ASP A 63 6.66 16.86 -11.41
C ASP A 63 5.95 16.18 -10.22
N TYR A 64 4.90 15.40 -10.45
CA TYR A 64 4.10 14.75 -9.40
C TYR A 64 4.56 13.33 -9.10
N LEU A 65 4.82 13.05 -7.83
CA LEU A 65 5.20 11.73 -7.34
C LEU A 65 4.07 11.13 -6.52
N PHE A 66 3.82 9.83 -6.66
CA PHE A 66 2.72 9.13 -5.99
C PHE A 66 3.23 7.93 -5.18
N ALA A 67 2.78 7.84 -3.94
CA ALA A 67 3.05 6.69 -3.09
C ALA A 67 2.04 5.56 -3.32
N ASP A 68 0.80 5.91 -3.65
CA ASP A 68 -0.33 5.02 -3.88
C ASP A 68 -1.48 5.77 -4.55
N GLY A 69 -2.44 5.06 -5.15
CA GLY A 69 -3.63 5.66 -5.74
C GLY A 69 -4.56 4.65 -6.41
N VAL A 70 -5.68 5.18 -6.93
CA VAL A 70 -6.67 4.44 -7.71
C VAL A 70 -7.01 5.23 -8.96
N ASN A 71 -7.23 4.56 -10.09
CA ASN A 71 -7.66 5.20 -11.33
C ASN A 71 -9.17 5.07 -11.58
N GLU A 72 -9.67 5.72 -12.62
CA GLU A 72 -11.11 5.73 -12.93
C GLU A 72 -11.68 4.38 -13.36
N GLU A 73 -10.81 3.43 -13.70
CA GLU A 73 -11.16 2.05 -14.09
C GLU A 73 -11.06 1.09 -12.89
N GLY A 74 -10.65 1.59 -11.72
CA GLY A 74 -10.58 0.84 -10.47
C GLY A 74 -9.32 0.00 -10.31
N LEU A 75 -8.25 0.29 -11.06
CA LEU A 75 -6.91 -0.22 -10.76
C LEU A 75 -6.35 0.55 -9.55
N GLY A 76 -5.99 -0.17 -8.49
CA GLY A 76 -5.32 0.36 -7.30
C GLY A 76 -3.86 -0.05 -7.28
N VAL A 77 -2.98 0.88 -6.91
CA VAL A 77 -1.53 0.67 -6.87
C VAL A 77 -0.96 1.28 -5.59
N ALA A 78 -0.02 0.60 -4.94
CA ALA A 78 0.76 1.17 -3.85
C ALA A 78 2.23 0.74 -3.90
N SER A 79 3.14 1.69 -3.69
CA SER A 79 4.57 1.44 -3.54
C SER A 79 4.93 1.18 -2.08
N LEU A 80 5.85 0.27 -1.80
CA LEU A 80 6.38 0.04 -0.45
C LEU A 80 7.90 -0.15 -0.53
N TYR A 81 8.60 0.12 0.57
CA TYR A 81 10.05 -0.04 0.63
C TYR A 81 10.48 -1.51 0.45
N PHE A 82 11.53 -1.75 -0.32
CA PHE A 82 12.10 -3.06 -0.64
C PHE A 82 13.63 -3.04 -0.58
N SER A 83 14.18 -2.70 0.59
CA SER A 83 15.59 -2.35 0.78
C SER A 83 16.61 -3.43 0.46
N ASP A 84 16.24 -4.70 0.59
CA ASP A 84 17.23 -5.78 0.63
C ASP A 84 17.61 -6.28 -0.78
N ASP A 85 16.65 -6.29 -1.71
CA ASP A 85 16.80 -6.92 -3.03
C ASP A 85 16.45 -6.00 -4.21
N ALA A 86 15.94 -4.79 -3.97
CA ALA A 86 15.63 -3.83 -5.03
C ALA A 86 16.85 -3.57 -5.92
N ASN A 87 16.72 -3.83 -7.21
CA ASN A 87 17.77 -3.63 -8.19
C ASN A 87 17.21 -3.01 -9.47
N TYR A 88 17.89 -1.98 -9.95
CA TYR A 88 17.51 -1.22 -11.14
C TYR A 88 18.71 -1.12 -12.09
N THR A 89 18.42 -0.99 -13.38
CA THR A 89 19.44 -0.73 -14.38
C THR A 89 20.08 0.64 -14.12
N ALA A 90 21.39 0.77 -14.29
CA ALA A 90 22.06 2.06 -14.13
C ALA A 90 21.55 3.09 -15.16
N LEU A 91 21.65 4.37 -14.81
CA LEU A 91 21.46 5.45 -15.78
C LEU A 91 22.56 5.35 -16.86
N ASP A 92 22.15 5.49 -18.11
CA ASP A 92 23.03 5.60 -19.27
C ASP A 92 22.47 6.66 -20.22
N ASN A 93 23.30 7.16 -21.12
CA ASN A 93 22.94 8.25 -22.04
C ASN A 93 22.13 7.77 -23.26
N GLU A 94 21.74 6.49 -23.35
CA GLU A 94 21.21 5.90 -24.58
C GLU A 94 19.72 5.55 -24.53
N ALA A 95 19.12 5.34 -23.34
CA ALA A 95 17.70 5.04 -23.26
C ALA A 95 16.83 6.31 -23.31
N GLU A 96 16.10 6.50 -24.41
CA GLU A 96 15.16 7.61 -24.56
C GLU A 96 13.88 7.46 -23.71
N HIS A 97 13.53 6.23 -23.26
CA HIS A 97 12.29 5.96 -22.52
C HIS A 97 12.53 4.95 -21.38
N PHE A 98 12.48 5.41 -20.14
CA PHE A 98 12.56 4.59 -18.93
C PHE A 98 11.72 5.21 -17.82
N LEU A 99 11.44 4.44 -16.77
CA LEU A 99 10.81 4.95 -15.55
C LEU A 99 11.83 5.04 -14.43
N ALA A 100 11.77 6.08 -13.61
CA ALA A 100 12.34 6.04 -12.29
C ALA A 100 11.48 5.15 -11.37
N PRO A 101 12.01 4.63 -10.25
CA PRO A 101 11.21 3.80 -9.34
C PRO A 101 10.02 4.57 -8.76
N HIS A 102 10.16 5.90 -8.62
CA HIS A 102 9.11 6.77 -8.08
C HIS A 102 8.01 7.13 -9.10
N ASP A 103 8.20 6.84 -10.39
CA ASP A 103 7.19 7.08 -11.44
C ASP A 103 6.20 5.93 -11.59
N VAL A 104 6.60 4.73 -11.18
CA VAL A 104 5.89 3.48 -11.49
C VAL A 104 4.44 3.49 -11.01
N VAL A 105 4.14 4.12 -9.86
CA VAL A 105 2.75 4.23 -9.37
C VAL A 105 1.90 5.04 -10.33
N ALA A 106 2.38 6.21 -10.75
CA ALA A 106 1.65 7.07 -11.68
C ALA A 106 1.50 6.41 -13.04
N TRP A 107 2.58 5.80 -13.57
CA TRP A 107 2.56 5.08 -14.84
C TRP A 107 1.58 3.90 -14.85
N LEU A 108 1.53 3.10 -13.79
CA LEU A 108 0.59 1.98 -13.69
C LEU A 108 -0.86 2.47 -13.68
N LEU A 109 -1.15 3.48 -12.83
CA LEU A 109 -2.49 4.07 -12.72
C LEU A 109 -2.93 4.77 -14.01
N SER A 110 -1.98 5.35 -14.74
CA SER A 110 -2.25 6.11 -15.96
C SER A 110 -2.54 5.21 -17.16
N SER A 111 -1.98 3.99 -17.19
CA SER A 111 -1.85 3.21 -18.43
C SER A 111 -2.75 1.97 -18.50
N PHE A 112 -3.18 1.42 -17.37
CA PHE A 112 -3.83 0.11 -17.32
C PHE A 112 -5.17 0.13 -16.59
N LYS A 113 -6.08 -0.76 -16.99
CA LYS A 113 -7.38 -0.99 -16.34
C LYS A 113 -7.36 -2.15 -15.37
N THR A 114 -6.67 -3.23 -15.73
CA THR A 114 -6.72 -4.53 -15.03
C THR A 114 -5.34 -5.02 -14.68
N VAL A 115 -5.26 -5.94 -13.72
CA VAL A 115 -4.02 -6.64 -13.37
C VAL A 115 -3.48 -7.43 -14.57
N THR A 116 -4.35 -7.98 -15.41
CA THR A 116 -3.93 -8.67 -16.64
C THR A 116 -3.19 -7.73 -17.59
N GLU A 117 -3.73 -6.55 -17.86
CA GLU A 117 -3.06 -5.55 -18.70
C GLU A 117 -1.72 -5.09 -18.09
N VAL A 118 -1.64 -4.97 -16.76
CA VAL A 118 -0.39 -4.65 -16.05
C VAL A 118 0.66 -5.74 -16.27
N ILE A 119 0.31 -7.02 -16.16
CA ILE A 119 1.24 -8.13 -16.37
C ILE A 119 1.81 -8.08 -17.80
N GLU A 120 0.96 -7.82 -18.79
CA GLU A 120 1.37 -7.72 -20.19
C GLU A 120 2.26 -6.50 -20.47
N GLY A 121 1.96 -5.36 -19.83
CA GLY A 121 2.68 -4.10 -20.03
C GLY A 121 4.04 -4.02 -19.31
N VAL A 122 4.12 -4.52 -18.08
CA VAL A 122 5.32 -4.39 -17.22
C VAL A 122 6.51 -5.17 -17.75
N VAL A 123 6.31 -6.30 -18.42
CA VAL A 123 7.38 -7.17 -18.92
C VAL A 123 8.35 -6.44 -19.87
N ASN A 124 7.88 -5.42 -20.59
CA ASN A 124 8.69 -4.65 -21.53
C ASN A 124 9.24 -3.34 -20.94
N GLN A 125 8.92 -3.02 -19.69
CA GLN A 125 9.26 -1.75 -19.09
C GLN A 125 10.67 -1.78 -18.49
N THR A 126 11.45 -0.73 -18.74
CA THR A 126 12.76 -0.52 -18.10
C THR A 126 12.61 0.44 -16.93
N ILE A 127 13.08 0.03 -15.75
CA ILE A 127 13.18 0.88 -14.57
C ILE A 127 14.67 1.15 -14.29
N LYS A 128 15.06 2.43 -14.23
CA LYS A 128 16.45 2.83 -13.99
C LYS A 128 16.66 3.42 -12.60
N ALA A 129 17.90 3.36 -12.13
CA ALA A 129 18.34 3.85 -10.84
C ALA A 129 18.43 5.39 -10.78
N GLU A 130 17.32 6.07 -11.05
CA GLU A 130 17.21 7.53 -10.93
C GLU A 130 16.93 7.95 -9.48
N GLU A 131 17.64 8.98 -9.02
CA GLU A 131 17.50 9.48 -7.66
C GLU A 131 16.19 10.25 -7.49
N CYS A 132 15.50 10.03 -6.37
CA CYS A 132 14.36 10.84 -6.01
C CYS A 132 14.83 12.11 -5.29
N SER A 133 14.55 13.29 -5.86
CA SER A 133 14.92 14.60 -5.30
C SER A 133 14.43 14.82 -3.85
N VAL A 134 13.31 14.22 -3.46
CA VAL A 134 12.78 14.25 -2.07
C VAL A 134 13.77 13.68 -1.06
N ILE A 135 14.43 12.58 -1.43
CA ILE A 135 15.19 11.72 -0.53
C ILE A 135 16.71 11.85 -0.80
N GLY A 136 17.10 12.30 -2.00
CA GLY A 136 18.49 12.37 -2.45
C GLY A 136 19.12 10.99 -2.61
N ASN A 137 18.32 10.01 -3.02
CA ASN A 137 18.75 8.64 -3.28
C ASN A 137 17.73 7.91 -4.17
N VAL A 138 18.15 6.83 -4.80
CA VAL A 138 17.27 5.89 -5.50
C VAL A 138 16.39 5.17 -4.47
N LEU A 139 15.09 5.17 -4.68
CA LEU A 139 14.16 4.55 -3.75
C LEU A 139 14.08 3.04 -4.01
N PRO A 140 14.44 2.19 -3.03
CA PRO A 140 14.24 0.76 -3.17
C PRO A 140 12.76 0.45 -2.93
N LEU A 141 12.01 0.26 -4.01
CA LEU A 141 10.56 0.07 -4.00
C LEU A 141 10.15 -1.24 -4.65
N HIS A 142 9.06 -1.80 -4.14
CA HIS A 142 8.23 -2.80 -4.83
C HIS A 142 6.77 -2.34 -4.81
N TRP A 143 5.92 -2.97 -5.63
CA TRP A 143 4.56 -2.47 -5.86
C TRP A 143 3.52 -3.58 -5.71
N ILE A 144 2.44 -3.28 -5.00
CA ILE A 144 1.22 -4.08 -5.01
C ILE A 144 0.22 -3.43 -5.97
N VAL A 145 -0.42 -4.26 -6.79
CA VAL A 145 -1.44 -3.83 -7.75
C VAL A 145 -2.66 -4.71 -7.59
N SER A 146 -3.85 -4.11 -7.59
CA SER A 146 -5.13 -4.84 -7.53
C SER A 146 -6.19 -4.16 -8.38
N ASP A 147 -7.12 -4.92 -8.95
CA ASP A 147 -8.24 -4.38 -9.74
C ASP A 147 -9.62 -4.70 -9.13
N GLN A 148 -10.68 -4.32 -9.84
CA GLN A 148 -12.08 -4.48 -9.43
C GLN A 148 -12.57 -5.93 -9.41
N GLU A 149 -11.83 -6.86 -10.02
CA GLU A 149 -12.13 -8.30 -10.00
C GLU A 149 -11.46 -8.98 -8.80
N GLY A 150 -10.61 -8.24 -8.08
CA GLY A 150 -9.90 -8.73 -6.93
C GLY A 150 -8.63 -9.48 -7.28
N ASP A 151 -8.19 -9.46 -8.54
CA ASP A 151 -6.86 -9.95 -8.89
C ASP A 151 -5.82 -9.05 -8.24
N THR A 152 -4.75 -9.66 -7.73
CA THR A 152 -3.73 -8.92 -6.99
C THR A 152 -2.36 -9.51 -7.26
N ILE A 153 -1.42 -8.63 -7.61
CA ILE A 153 -0.02 -9.00 -7.85
C ILE A 153 0.93 -8.17 -7.01
N VAL A 154 2.15 -8.68 -6.86
CA VAL A 154 3.32 -7.96 -6.37
C VAL A 154 4.36 -7.90 -7.48
N ILE A 155 4.94 -6.74 -7.71
CA ILE A 155 6.00 -6.49 -8.69
C ILE A 155 7.27 -6.11 -7.93
N GLU A 156 8.31 -6.95 -8.01
CA GLU A 156 9.58 -6.76 -7.34
C GLU A 156 10.72 -6.55 -8.36
N PRO A 157 11.42 -5.41 -8.32
CA PRO A 157 12.59 -5.19 -9.15
C PRO A 157 13.80 -5.89 -8.54
N THR A 158 14.30 -6.94 -9.18
CA THR A 158 15.42 -7.74 -8.68
C THR A 158 16.60 -7.69 -9.64
N LYS A 159 17.75 -8.23 -9.22
CA LYS A 159 18.92 -8.42 -10.11
C LYS A 159 18.62 -9.26 -11.36
N ASN A 160 17.52 -10.03 -11.35
CA ASN A 160 17.08 -10.86 -12.47
C ASN A 160 16.01 -10.15 -13.34
N GLY A 161 15.77 -8.86 -13.11
CA GLY A 161 14.70 -8.09 -13.73
C GLY A 161 13.45 -7.98 -12.84
N LEU A 162 12.35 -7.53 -13.43
CA LEU A 162 11.06 -7.40 -12.75
C LEU A 162 10.43 -8.79 -12.56
N ILE A 163 10.25 -9.20 -11.32
CA ILE A 163 9.56 -10.43 -10.96
C ILE A 163 8.12 -10.08 -10.59
N ILE A 164 7.16 -10.76 -11.20
CA ILE A 164 5.73 -10.59 -10.93
C ILE A 164 5.23 -11.82 -10.19
N HIS A 165 4.65 -11.60 -9.01
CA HIS A 165 4.05 -12.64 -8.18
C HIS A 165 2.54 -12.49 -8.16
N ASN A 166 1.80 -13.59 -8.34
CA ASN A 166 0.41 -13.64 -7.88
C ASN A 166 0.39 -13.52 -6.35
N ASN A 167 -0.53 -12.72 -5.80
CA ASN A 167 -0.67 -12.51 -4.37
C ASN A 167 -1.94 -13.19 -3.81
N PRO A 168 -1.84 -14.47 -3.37
CA PRO A 168 -2.99 -15.22 -2.88
C PRO A 168 -3.44 -14.79 -1.48
N VAL A 169 -2.59 -14.10 -0.72
CA VAL A 169 -2.88 -13.68 0.66
C VAL A 169 -3.26 -12.21 0.75
N LYS A 170 -3.27 -11.49 -0.37
CA LYS A 170 -3.71 -10.09 -0.51
C LYS A 170 -2.94 -9.08 0.33
N VAL A 171 -1.78 -9.45 0.88
CA VAL A 171 -0.95 -8.62 1.77
C VAL A 171 0.40 -8.34 1.12
N MET A 172 0.97 -7.17 1.35
CA MET A 172 2.37 -6.88 1.05
C MET A 172 2.95 -5.97 2.14
N THR A 173 4.23 -6.14 2.48
CA THR A 173 4.93 -5.26 3.42
C THR A 173 6.22 -4.75 2.79
N ASN A 174 7.37 -5.13 3.31
CA ASN A 174 8.69 -4.73 2.84
C ASN A 174 9.56 -5.98 2.70
N SER A 175 10.87 -5.81 2.54
CA SER A 175 11.82 -6.93 2.50
C SER A 175 11.65 -7.93 3.67
N PRO A 176 11.97 -9.22 3.48
CA PRO A 176 12.53 -9.85 2.25
C PRO A 176 11.53 -9.95 1.09
N ASP A 177 11.94 -10.60 -0.01
CA ASP A 177 11.08 -10.85 -1.18
C ASP A 177 9.74 -11.53 -0.83
N PHE A 178 8.74 -11.32 -1.69
CA PHE A 178 7.38 -11.77 -1.45
C PHE A 178 7.26 -13.30 -1.34
N SER A 179 8.08 -14.05 -2.09
CA SER A 179 8.05 -15.52 -2.04
C SER A 179 8.57 -16.05 -0.71
N TRP A 180 9.54 -15.36 -0.10
CA TRP A 180 9.98 -15.62 1.26
C TRP A 180 8.84 -15.41 2.26
N HIS A 181 8.09 -14.31 2.16
CA HIS A 181 6.95 -14.05 3.07
C HIS A 181 5.89 -15.15 2.98
N LEU A 182 5.55 -15.61 1.78
CA LEU A 182 4.64 -16.75 1.59
C LEU A 182 5.20 -18.03 2.24
N THR A 183 6.49 -18.29 2.07
CA THR A 183 7.14 -19.44 2.70
C THR A 183 7.12 -19.32 4.24
N ASN A 184 7.30 -18.12 4.77
CA ASN A 184 7.29 -17.84 6.19
C ASN A 184 5.92 -18.09 6.85
N LEU A 185 4.81 -17.91 6.12
CA LEU A 185 3.47 -18.23 6.65
C LEU A 185 3.33 -19.71 7.08
N ASN A 186 4.14 -20.62 6.53
CA ASN A 186 4.14 -22.02 6.96
C ASN A 186 4.54 -22.20 8.44
N GLN A 187 5.26 -21.24 9.04
CA GLN A 187 5.62 -21.25 10.47
C GLN A 187 4.45 -20.87 11.39
N TYR A 188 3.34 -20.42 10.82
CA TYR A 188 2.17 -19.90 11.52
C TYR A 188 0.87 -20.65 11.15
N ASN A 189 0.98 -21.79 10.47
CA ASN A 189 -0.18 -22.58 10.03
C ASN A 189 -1.02 -23.15 11.19
N GLN A 190 -0.49 -23.12 12.41
CA GLN A 190 -1.15 -23.51 13.65
C GLN A 190 -2.03 -22.41 14.27
N LEU A 191 -1.89 -21.16 13.83
CA LEU A 191 -2.65 -20.05 14.40
C LEU A 191 -4.15 -20.21 14.10
N SER A 192 -4.99 -19.85 15.06
CA SER A 192 -6.46 -19.87 14.92
C SER A 192 -7.08 -18.72 15.72
N ASN A 193 -8.21 -18.19 15.24
CA ASN A 193 -9.02 -17.23 16.00
C ASN A 193 -9.86 -17.86 17.13
N THR A 194 -9.71 -19.17 17.38
CA THR A 194 -10.46 -19.90 18.42
C THR A 194 -9.60 -20.15 19.68
N THR A 195 -10.19 -20.75 20.72
CA THR A 195 -9.46 -21.15 21.93
C THR A 195 -8.58 -22.37 21.67
N LEU A 196 -7.37 -22.40 22.22
CA LEU A 196 -6.49 -23.58 22.14
C LEU A 196 -7.19 -24.83 22.70
N LYS A 197 -7.06 -25.94 21.98
CA LYS A 197 -7.47 -27.25 22.48
C LYS A 197 -6.65 -27.61 23.72
N GLU A 198 -7.32 -28.21 24.70
CA GLU A 198 -6.66 -28.69 25.91
C GLU A 198 -5.61 -29.75 25.57
N SER A 199 -4.51 -29.79 26.33
CA SER A 199 -3.41 -30.75 26.14
C SER A 199 -3.03 -31.38 27.47
N LEU A 200 -2.85 -32.71 27.47
CA LEU A 200 -2.49 -33.46 28.67
C LEU A 200 -0.96 -33.58 28.81
N TYR A 201 -0.42 -33.04 29.89
CA TYR A 201 0.98 -33.16 30.30
C TYR A 201 1.07 -34.10 31.50
N HIS A 202 1.30 -35.39 31.25
CA HIS A 202 1.18 -36.45 32.25
C HIS A 202 -0.19 -36.43 32.95
N GLN A 203 -0.27 -35.94 34.19
CA GLN A 203 -1.49 -35.87 34.98
C GLN A 203 -2.11 -34.45 35.00
N PHE A 204 -1.48 -33.49 34.33
CA PHE A 204 -1.94 -32.10 34.29
C PHE A 204 -2.60 -31.77 32.96
N LEU A 205 -3.85 -31.31 33.01
CA LEU A 205 -4.59 -30.86 31.82
C LEU A 205 -4.38 -29.36 31.61
N ALA A 206 -3.51 -29.00 30.68
CA ALA A 206 -3.31 -27.61 30.28
C ALA A 206 -4.47 -27.14 29.41
N LYS A 207 -4.97 -25.94 29.69
CA LYS A 207 -6.12 -25.33 29.02
C LYS A 207 -5.71 -24.02 28.38
N GLY A 208 -6.37 -23.64 27.28
CA GLY A 208 -6.27 -22.29 26.75
C GLY A 208 -6.82 -21.27 27.76
N ASN A 209 -6.10 -20.18 27.99
CA ASN A 209 -6.51 -19.11 28.91
C ASN A 209 -7.53 -18.17 28.26
N GLY A 210 -8.71 -18.69 27.92
CA GLY A 210 -9.82 -17.92 27.34
C GLY A 210 -9.80 -17.80 25.82
N ALA A 211 -10.74 -17.00 25.31
CA ALA A 211 -10.93 -16.74 23.88
C ALA A 211 -9.67 -16.10 23.25
N GLY A 212 -9.35 -16.48 22.01
CA GLY A 212 -8.20 -15.97 21.27
C GLY A 212 -6.87 -16.63 21.60
N SER A 213 -6.82 -17.56 22.57
CA SER A 213 -5.58 -18.29 22.90
C SER A 213 -4.99 -19.07 21.72
N GLY A 214 -5.79 -19.43 20.71
CA GLY A 214 -5.32 -20.06 19.46
C GLY A 214 -4.40 -19.19 18.60
N ALA A 215 -4.36 -17.88 18.85
CA ALA A 215 -3.43 -16.97 18.18
C ALA A 215 -2.09 -16.83 18.94
N LEU A 216 -1.86 -17.62 20.01
CA LEU A 216 -0.59 -17.60 20.73
C LEU A 216 0.56 -17.98 19.78
N GLY A 217 1.55 -17.11 19.69
CA GLY A 217 2.66 -17.21 18.73
C GLY A 217 2.58 -16.19 17.59
N LEU A 218 1.44 -15.50 17.43
CA LEU A 218 1.34 -14.36 16.52
C LEU A 218 2.33 -13.25 16.95
N PRO A 219 3.25 -12.81 16.07
CA PRO A 219 4.32 -11.92 16.48
C PRO A 219 3.80 -10.49 16.68
N GLY A 220 4.30 -9.79 17.71
CA GLY A 220 3.81 -8.47 18.12
C GLY A 220 4.70 -7.27 17.77
N ASP A 221 5.90 -7.49 17.21
CA ASP A 221 6.84 -6.42 16.87
C ASP A 221 6.53 -5.75 15.51
N TYR A 222 7.24 -4.66 15.18
CA TYR A 222 6.98 -3.85 13.98
C TYR A 222 7.89 -4.15 12.78
N THR A 223 8.59 -5.29 12.78
CA THR A 223 9.34 -5.74 11.60
C THR A 223 8.39 -6.00 10.41
N SER A 224 8.95 -5.97 9.21
CA SER A 224 8.23 -6.33 7.98
C SER A 224 7.57 -7.71 8.08
N ILE A 225 8.36 -8.70 8.51
CA ILE A 225 7.98 -10.09 8.69
C ILE A 225 6.78 -10.21 9.64
N SER A 226 6.87 -9.59 10.82
CA SER A 226 5.81 -9.70 11.82
C SER A 226 4.53 -8.97 11.42
N ARG A 227 4.65 -7.80 10.76
CA ARG A 227 3.49 -7.08 10.21
C ARG A 227 2.81 -7.90 9.11
N PHE A 228 3.56 -8.54 8.22
CA PHE A 228 2.99 -9.39 7.15
C PHE A 228 2.15 -10.53 7.75
N VAL A 229 2.71 -11.28 8.70
CA VAL A 229 2.02 -12.39 9.37
C VAL A 229 0.78 -11.90 10.12
N ARG A 230 0.88 -10.79 10.86
CA ARG A 230 -0.28 -10.20 11.56
C ARG A 230 -1.39 -9.79 10.60
N THR A 231 -1.05 -9.06 9.55
CA THR A 231 -2.03 -8.57 8.59
C THR A 231 -2.70 -9.73 7.87
N ALA A 232 -1.95 -10.75 7.43
CA ALA A 232 -2.50 -11.95 6.78
C ALA A 232 -3.41 -12.76 7.73
N PHE A 233 -3.01 -12.95 8.98
CA PHE A 233 -3.82 -13.65 9.97
C PHE A 233 -5.12 -12.89 10.26
N ILE A 234 -5.05 -11.57 10.47
CA ILE A 234 -6.22 -10.75 10.77
C ILE A 234 -7.15 -10.69 9.56
N SER A 235 -6.64 -10.51 8.34
CA SER A 235 -7.47 -10.42 7.13
C SER A 235 -8.27 -11.70 6.87
N GLU A 236 -7.70 -12.87 7.16
CA GLU A 236 -8.38 -14.15 7.02
C GLU A 236 -9.54 -14.33 8.01
N HIS A 237 -9.38 -13.82 9.25
CA HIS A 237 -10.31 -14.11 10.34
C HIS A 237 -11.23 -12.94 10.71
N ILE A 238 -11.05 -11.77 10.11
CA ILE A 238 -11.89 -10.60 10.38
C ILE A 238 -13.30 -10.80 9.81
N GLU A 239 -14.30 -10.30 10.52
CA GLU A 239 -15.67 -10.35 10.01
C GLU A 239 -15.80 -9.48 8.76
N LYS A 240 -16.24 -10.08 7.64
CA LYS A 240 -16.60 -9.32 6.43
C LYS A 240 -17.85 -8.48 6.68
N VAL A 241 -17.85 -7.24 6.23
CA VAL A 241 -18.99 -6.30 6.30
C VAL A 241 -19.39 -5.86 4.90
N GLY A 242 -20.61 -5.36 4.71
CA GLY A 242 -21.05 -4.74 3.46
C GLY A 242 -21.08 -3.21 3.61
N GLY A 243 -21.17 -2.48 2.51
CA GLY A 243 -21.20 -1.01 2.52
C GLY A 243 -19.82 -0.37 2.57
N PHE A 244 -19.72 0.86 2.07
CA PHE A 244 -18.46 1.59 1.95
C PHE A 244 -17.92 2.00 3.32
N GLU A 245 -18.74 2.65 4.15
CA GLU A 245 -18.36 3.18 5.46
C GLU A 245 -17.92 2.09 6.43
N GLU A 246 -18.67 0.98 6.50
CA GLU A 246 -18.33 -0.17 7.33
C GLU A 246 -17.04 -0.83 6.85
N SER A 247 -16.83 -0.96 5.54
CA SER A 247 -15.59 -1.51 4.97
C SER A 247 -14.38 -0.65 5.36
N ILE A 248 -14.47 0.68 5.22
CA ILE A 248 -13.42 1.62 5.65
C ILE A 248 -13.16 1.47 7.15
N ASN A 249 -14.19 1.36 7.98
CA ASN A 249 -14.02 1.17 9.42
C ASN A 249 -13.32 -0.16 9.76
N VAL A 250 -13.72 -1.28 9.16
CA VAL A 250 -13.12 -2.61 9.37
C VAL A 250 -11.65 -2.62 8.94
N ILE A 251 -11.34 -2.09 7.76
CA ILE A 251 -9.96 -1.95 7.27
C ILE A 251 -9.12 -1.09 8.23
N THR A 252 -9.71 -0.02 8.78
CA THR A 252 -9.04 0.82 9.78
C THR A 252 -8.71 0.04 11.05
N ARG A 253 -9.62 -0.80 11.55
CA ARG A 253 -9.36 -1.66 12.71
C ARG A 253 -8.27 -2.69 12.38
N LEU A 254 -8.30 -3.29 11.21
CA LEU A 254 -7.28 -4.24 10.76
C LEU A 254 -5.89 -3.57 10.72
N LEU A 255 -5.75 -2.44 10.04
CA LEU A 255 -4.46 -1.72 9.92
C LEU A 255 -4.00 -1.09 11.24
N SER A 256 -4.90 -0.85 12.20
CA SER A 256 -4.51 -0.41 13.54
C SER A 256 -3.61 -1.43 14.28
N SER A 257 -3.67 -2.72 13.93
CA SER A 257 -2.80 -3.77 14.48
C SER A 257 -1.33 -3.68 14.03
N VAL A 258 -1.06 -2.90 12.98
CA VAL A 258 0.27 -2.67 12.41
C VAL A 258 0.62 -1.18 12.35
N PHE A 259 -0.27 -0.31 12.81
CA PHE A 259 -0.01 1.12 12.99
C PHE A 259 1.12 1.33 13.99
N ILE A 260 2.08 2.18 13.63
CA ILE A 260 3.32 2.41 14.38
C ILE A 260 3.25 3.79 15.05
N PRO A 261 2.98 3.87 16.36
CA PRO A 261 3.06 5.12 17.11
C PRO A 261 4.49 5.68 17.12
N LYS A 262 4.61 7.02 17.19
CA LYS A 262 5.93 7.64 17.44
C LYS A 262 6.53 7.14 18.76
N GLY A 263 7.83 6.88 18.77
CA GLY A 263 8.58 6.45 19.95
C GLY A 263 8.81 4.94 20.07
N ILE A 264 7.99 4.09 19.44
CA ILE A 264 8.10 2.62 19.61
C ILE A 264 9.09 1.96 18.66
N LYS A 265 9.34 2.58 17.50
CA LYS A 265 10.25 2.09 16.46
C LYS A 265 11.22 3.19 16.09
N LYS A 266 12.49 3.01 16.45
CA LYS A 266 13.56 3.98 16.21
C LYS A 266 14.60 3.40 15.25
N LYS A 267 15.11 4.25 14.37
CA LYS A 267 16.33 3.98 13.60
C LYS A 267 17.56 4.14 14.50
N GLU A 268 18.71 3.65 14.05
CA GLU A 268 19.99 3.78 14.78
C GLU A 268 20.35 5.24 15.11
N ASN A 269 19.95 6.18 14.24
CA ASN A 269 20.12 7.61 14.44
C ASN A 269 19.09 8.25 15.41
N GLY A 270 18.28 7.44 16.10
CA GLY A 270 17.30 7.87 17.11
C GLY A 270 15.97 8.43 16.56
N LYS A 271 15.86 8.64 15.24
CA LYS A 271 14.62 9.11 14.60
C LYS A 271 13.55 8.02 14.66
N ASP A 272 12.31 8.43 14.90
CA ASP A 272 11.16 7.52 14.84
C ASP A 272 10.91 7.09 13.39
N ASP A 273 10.53 5.83 13.18
CA ASP A 273 9.89 5.32 11.96
C ASP A 273 8.45 4.99 12.32
N TYR A 274 7.49 5.82 11.89
CA TYR A 274 6.11 5.82 12.39
C TYR A 274 5.12 5.93 11.23
N THR A 275 3.87 5.53 11.46
CA THR A 275 2.79 5.66 10.48
C THR A 275 2.40 7.12 10.29
N GLN A 276 2.50 7.64 9.08
CA GLN A 276 2.17 9.04 8.76
C GLN A 276 0.74 9.21 8.29
N PHE A 277 0.24 8.24 7.52
CA PHE A 277 -1.12 8.19 7.02
C PHE A 277 -1.55 6.76 6.70
N ILE A 278 -2.85 6.54 6.64
CA ILE A 278 -3.46 5.34 6.04
C ILE A 278 -4.28 5.80 4.85
N SER A 279 -4.10 5.13 3.71
CA SER A 279 -4.93 5.35 2.53
C SER A 279 -5.75 4.12 2.18
N TYR A 280 -6.91 4.37 1.57
CA TYR A 280 -7.90 3.38 1.19
C TYR A 280 -8.36 3.70 -0.24
N MET A 281 -8.16 2.76 -1.13
CA MET A 281 -8.52 2.81 -2.54
C MET A 281 -9.69 1.87 -2.73
N ALA A 282 -10.90 2.40 -2.76
CA ALA A 282 -12.12 1.64 -3.04
C ALA A 282 -12.22 1.44 -4.56
N LEU A 283 -11.88 0.23 -5.01
CA LEU A 283 -11.58 -0.07 -6.41
C LEU A 283 -12.84 0.01 -7.27
N ASN A 284 -13.92 -0.64 -6.84
CA ASN A 284 -15.22 -0.65 -7.56
C ASN A 284 -15.93 0.73 -7.53
N ASP A 285 -15.69 1.51 -6.48
CA ASP A 285 -16.22 2.87 -6.33
C ASP A 285 -15.37 3.93 -7.03
N CYS A 286 -14.14 3.59 -7.43
CA CYS A 286 -13.11 4.52 -7.93
C CYS A 286 -12.96 5.73 -6.99
N SER A 287 -12.84 5.44 -5.68
CA SER A 287 -12.76 6.47 -4.65
C SER A 287 -11.52 6.27 -3.78
N TYR A 288 -10.92 7.38 -3.38
CA TYR A 288 -9.74 7.42 -2.54
C TYR A 288 -10.05 8.07 -1.21
N VAL A 289 -9.66 7.42 -0.12
CA VAL A 289 -9.78 7.93 1.24
C VAL A 289 -8.40 7.98 1.87
N ILE A 290 -8.15 9.01 2.67
CA ILE A 290 -6.92 9.10 3.47
C ILE A 290 -7.23 9.60 4.89
N ASN A 291 -6.48 9.10 5.87
CA ASN A 291 -6.42 9.62 7.24
C ASN A 291 -4.96 9.89 7.60
N TYR A 292 -4.70 10.85 8.49
CA TYR A 292 -3.33 11.22 8.90
C TYR A 292 -3.06 10.85 10.35
N TYR A 293 -1.78 10.72 10.72
CA TYR A 293 -1.37 10.42 12.09
C TYR A 293 -1.97 11.38 13.13
N GLU A 294 -2.08 12.67 12.79
CA GLU A 294 -2.51 13.71 13.70
C GLU A 294 -4.03 13.77 13.96
N THR A 295 -4.85 13.08 13.14
CA THR A 295 -6.30 13.18 13.20
C THR A 295 -7.01 11.86 12.91
N ASN A 296 -8.19 11.67 13.49
CA ASN A 296 -9.07 10.54 13.17
C ASN A 296 -10.03 10.86 12.00
N GLN A 297 -9.94 12.06 11.42
CA GLN A 297 -10.75 12.43 10.25
C GLN A 297 -10.31 11.67 8.99
N LEU A 298 -11.31 11.27 8.20
CA LEU A 298 -11.14 10.65 6.90
C LEU A 298 -11.49 11.67 5.79
N PHE A 299 -10.65 11.75 4.78
CA PHE A 299 -10.84 12.64 3.63
C PHE A 299 -11.05 11.81 2.38
N LYS A 300 -12.19 12.00 1.69
CA LYS A 300 -12.57 11.24 0.49
C LYS A 300 -12.48 12.10 -0.77
N VAL A 301 -11.89 11.55 -1.82
CA VAL A 301 -11.99 12.02 -3.20
C VAL A 301 -12.70 10.95 -4.03
N ASP A 302 -13.72 11.36 -4.77
CA ASP A 302 -14.55 10.50 -5.62
C ASP A 302 -14.22 10.80 -7.09
N LEU A 303 -13.55 9.86 -7.78
CA LEU A 303 -13.10 10.09 -9.16
C LEU A 303 -14.27 10.28 -10.13
N LYS A 304 -15.36 9.54 -9.93
CA LYS A 304 -16.54 9.64 -10.79
C LYS A 304 -17.14 11.04 -10.75
N LYS A 305 -17.05 11.73 -9.60
CA LYS A 305 -17.42 13.16 -9.47
C LYS A 305 -16.36 14.09 -10.04
N MET A 306 -15.08 13.82 -9.79
CA MET A 306 -13.98 14.63 -10.32
C MET A 306 -13.98 14.67 -11.85
N ASN A 307 -14.09 13.53 -12.52
CA ASN A 307 -14.04 13.43 -13.98
C ASN A 307 -15.17 14.18 -14.71
N ARG A 308 -16.27 14.49 -14.01
CA ARG A 308 -17.39 15.28 -14.58
C ARG A 308 -17.15 16.79 -14.52
N THR A 309 -16.25 17.25 -13.66
CA THR A 309 -16.18 18.66 -13.27
C THR A 309 -14.77 19.24 -13.31
N GLN A 310 -13.75 18.39 -13.32
CA GLN A 310 -12.36 18.80 -13.24
C GLN A 310 -11.57 18.28 -14.45
N HIS A 311 -10.88 19.22 -15.10
CA HIS A 311 -10.01 18.96 -16.26
C HIS A 311 -8.56 19.38 -16.00
N GLU A 312 -8.29 19.96 -14.82
CA GLU A 312 -6.94 20.34 -14.37
C GLU A 312 -6.53 19.53 -13.14
N ILE A 313 -5.23 19.49 -12.87
CA ILE A 313 -4.72 18.88 -11.64
C ILE A 313 -5.34 19.54 -10.42
N LYS A 314 -5.65 18.74 -9.39
CA LYS A 314 -6.15 19.26 -8.12
C LYS A 314 -5.45 18.63 -6.93
N GLU A 315 -4.75 19.44 -6.18
CA GLU A 315 -4.22 19.08 -4.86
C GLU A 315 -5.25 19.41 -3.77
N PHE A 316 -5.53 18.43 -2.90
CA PHE A 316 -6.47 18.59 -1.79
C PHE A 316 -5.71 18.83 -0.49
N LYS A 317 -6.01 19.96 0.17
CA LYS A 317 -5.51 20.23 1.53
C LYS A 317 -6.43 19.60 2.56
N CYS A 318 -5.88 18.75 3.41
CA CYS A 318 -6.59 18.13 4.53
C CYS A 318 -6.16 18.78 5.84
N SER A 319 -7.10 19.23 6.66
CA SER A 319 -6.78 19.67 8.03
C SER A 319 -6.28 18.46 8.82
N LYS A 320 -5.18 18.65 9.54
CA LYS A 320 -4.58 17.64 10.41
C LYS A 320 -4.95 17.85 11.88
N ASP A 321 -5.83 18.82 12.15
CA ASP A 321 -6.26 19.11 13.50
C ASP A 321 -7.10 17.95 14.03
N LEU A 322 -6.84 17.56 15.27
CA LEU A 322 -7.68 16.59 15.95
C LEU A 322 -9.04 17.23 16.23
N GLN A 323 -10.09 16.56 15.81
CA GLN A 323 -11.45 17.07 15.88
C GLN A 323 -12.19 16.29 16.95
N ILE A 324 -12.60 17.01 17.99
CA ILE A 324 -13.28 16.48 19.16
C ILE A 324 -14.65 17.14 19.18
N GLU A 325 -15.70 16.34 19.04
CA GLU A 325 -17.07 16.82 19.19
C GLU A 325 -17.33 17.13 20.67
N LEU A 326 -17.57 18.40 20.99
CA LEU A 326 -18.04 18.81 22.29
C LEU A 326 -19.53 18.50 22.39
N LEU A 327 -19.90 17.56 23.26
CA LEU A 327 -21.30 17.17 23.44
C LEU A 327 -22.09 18.18 24.29
N GLN A 328 -21.40 19.04 25.06
CA GLN A 328 -21.99 20.05 25.97
C GLN A 328 -21.09 21.28 26.15
#